data_AF-A0A5J4TQL4-F1
#
_entry.id   AF-A0A5J4TQL4-F1
#
_cell.length_a   1.000
_cell.length_b   1.000
_cell.length_c   1.000
_cell.angle_alpha   90.00
_cell.angle_beta   90.00
_cell.angle_gamma   90.00
#
_symmetry.space_group_name_H-M   'P 1'
#
loop_
_entity.id
_entity.type
_entity.pdbx_description
1 polymer ?
#
loop_
_entity_poly.entity_id
_entity_poly.type
_entity_poly.pdbx_seq_one_letter_code
_entity_poly.pdbx_strand_id
1 'polypeptide(L)'
;MKFIGTEDEAKEYKIMLEEKLNESIVIPIRKEQAILYNLTFMIKKTNGKWRKILDAKVQNKQIADFHFKMNDSNQVIQTVRF
;
A
#
# COMPACT_ATOMS: atom_id res chain seq x y z
N MET A 1 11.37 6.64 -6.64
CA MET A 1 9.94 6.72 -6.28
C MET A 1 9.49 8.15 -6.53
N LYS A 2 8.30 8.39 -7.07
CA LYS A 2 7.78 9.76 -7.27
C LYS A 2 6.65 9.98 -6.27
N PHE A 3 6.87 10.89 -5.33
CA PHE A 3 5.84 11.36 -4.39
C PHE A 3 5.05 12.49 -5.03
N ILE A 4 3.73 12.48 -4.85
CA ILE A 4 2.84 13.57 -5.27
C ILE A 4 2.06 14.01 -4.04
N GLY A 5 2.16 15.28 -3.70
CA GLY A 5 1.46 15.86 -2.56
C GLY A 5 1.95 17.25 -2.19
N THR A 6 1.30 17.85 -1.20
CA THR A 6 1.71 19.12 -0.58
C THR A 6 2.96 18.93 0.29
N GLU A 7 3.55 20.05 0.76
CA GLU A 7 4.69 20.00 1.67
C GLU A 7 4.34 19.31 3.00
N ASP A 8 3.14 19.56 3.54
CA ASP A 8 2.68 18.92 4.77
C ASP A 8 2.49 17.42 4.59
N GLU A 9 1.95 17.00 3.45
CA GLU A 9 1.82 15.58 3.11
C GLU A 9 3.21 14.92 2.96
N ALA A 10 4.20 15.64 2.43
CA ALA A 10 5.57 15.13 2.33
C ALA A 10 6.23 14.98 3.71
N LYS A 11 5.99 15.91 4.64
CA LYS A 11 6.48 15.82 6.03
C LYS A 11 5.90 14.59 6.74
N GLU A 12 4.59 14.41 6.66
CA GLU A 12 3.89 13.26 7.24
C GLU A 12 4.35 11.94 6.61
N TYR A 13 4.54 11.94 5.28
CA TYR A 13 5.09 10.78 4.59
C TYR A 13 6.48 10.39 5.10
N LYS A 14 7.35 11.38 5.34
CA LYS A 14 8.71 11.15 5.86
C LYS A 14 8.68 10.50 7.25
N ILE A 15 7.84 11.01 8.16
CA ILE A 15 7.67 10.44 9.50
C ILE A 15 7.19 8.98 9.41
N MET A 16 6.14 8.71 8.62
CA MET A 16 5.66 7.33 8.41
C MET A 16 6.71 6.41 7.77
N LEU A 17 7.59 6.94 6.93
CA LEU A 17 8.66 6.15 6.30
C LEU A 17 9.72 5.76 7.33
N GLU A 18 10.11 6.68 8.21
CA GLU A 18 11.05 6.44 9.30
C GLU A 18 10.51 5.38 10.29
N GLU A 19 9.23 5.47 10.68
CA GLU A 19 8.59 4.45 11.52
C GLU A 19 8.65 3.05 10.88
N LYS A 20 8.30 2.93 9.60
CA LYS A 20 8.33 1.65 8.88
C LYS A 20 9.74 1.09 8.68
N LEU A 21 10.74 1.95 8.56
CA LEU A 21 12.16 1.55 8.53
C LEU A 21 12.56 0.99 9.89
N ASN A 22 12.17 1.65 10.99
CA ASN A 22 12.45 1.17 12.36
C ASN A 22 11.75 -0.17 12.66
N GLU A 23 10.52 -0.35 12.17
CA GLU A 23 9.78 -1.61 12.28
C GLU A 23 10.29 -2.70 11.31
N SER A 24 11.33 -2.42 10.51
CA SER A 24 11.88 -3.34 9.49
C SER A 24 10.86 -3.83 8.45
N ILE A 25 9.76 -3.09 8.26
CA ILE A 25 8.73 -3.38 7.26
C ILE A 25 9.23 -3.02 5.85
N VAL A 26 10.06 -1.97 5.75
CA VAL A 26 10.67 -1.54 4.50
C VAL A 26 12.19 -1.43 4.66
N ILE A 27 12.90 -1.60 3.56
CA ILE A 27 14.36 -1.46 3.51
C ILE A 27 14.76 -0.43 2.45
N PRO A 28 15.86 0.31 2.65
CA PRO A 28 16.41 1.14 1.60
C PRO A 28 17.00 0.25 0.49
N ILE A 29 16.67 0.55 -0.77
CA ILE A 29 17.24 -0.11 -1.95
C ILE A 29 17.94 0.92 -2.83
N ARG A 30 18.97 0.50 -3.56
CA ARG A 30 19.62 1.37 -4.55
C ARG A 30 18.73 1.54 -5.79
N LYS A 31 18.88 2.65 -6.50
CA LYS A 31 18.03 2.95 -7.67
C LYS A 31 18.17 1.91 -8.78
N GLU A 32 19.34 1.29 -8.90
CA GLU A 32 19.68 0.28 -9.91
C GLU A 32 19.04 -1.08 -9.60
N GLN A 33 18.66 -1.30 -8.34
CA GLN A 33 17.95 -2.51 -7.90
C GLN A 33 16.43 -2.39 -8.10
N ALA A 34 15.91 -1.16 -8.26
CA ALA A 34 14.49 -0.91 -8.38
C ALA A 34 14.00 -1.18 -9.81
N ILE A 35 13.24 -2.26 -9.99
CA ILE A 35 12.65 -2.64 -11.28
C ILE A 35 11.48 -1.72 -11.67
N LEU A 36 10.75 -1.22 -10.67
CA LEU A 36 9.56 -0.40 -10.91
C LEU A 36 9.41 0.71 -9.87
N TYR A 37 8.99 1.88 -10.36
CA TYR A 37 8.67 3.04 -9.53
C TYR A 37 7.17 3.34 -9.59
N ASN A 38 6.47 3.04 -8.49
CA ASN A 38 5.07 3.40 -8.34
C ASN A 38 4.93 4.83 -7.79
N LEU A 39 3.82 5.47 -8.15
CA LEU A 39 3.40 6.73 -7.54
C LEU A 39 2.98 6.50 -6.09
N THR A 40 3.35 7.41 -5.21
CA THR A 40 2.90 7.42 -3.82
C THR A 40 2.25 8.76 -3.50
N PHE A 41 1.15 8.71 -2.77
CA PHE A 41 0.46 9.89 -2.25
C PHE A 41 -0.06 9.62 -0.84
N MET A 42 -0.38 10.70 -0.12
CA MET A 42 -1.00 10.63 1.20
C MET A 42 -2.49 10.87 1.09
N ILE A 43 -3.27 10.20 1.94
CA ILE A 43 -4.69 10.49 2.12
C ILE A 43 -4.99 10.60 3.61
N LYS A 44 -5.80 11.59 3.98
CA LYS A 44 -6.32 11.72 5.34
C LYS A 44 -7.54 10.83 5.51
N LYS A 45 -7.53 9.98 6.53
CA LYS A 45 -8.69 9.16 6.90
C LYS A 45 -9.75 10.03 7.60
N THR A 46 -10.97 9.52 7.66
CA THR A 46 -12.08 10.14 8.42
C THR A 46 -11.77 10.35 9.90
N ASN A 47 -10.91 9.51 10.48
CA ASN A 47 -10.45 9.64 11.87
C ASN A 47 -9.26 10.60 12.04
N GLY A 48 -8.93 11.39 11.01
CA GLY A 48 -7.86 12.38 11.03
C GLY A 48 -6.45 11.84 10.82
N LYS A 49 -6.23 10.52 10.89
CA LYS A 49 -4.91 9.91 10.66
C LYS A 49 -4.53 9.91 9.19
N TRP A 50 -3.25 10.12 8.90
CA TRP A 50 -2.70 10.00 7.55
C TRP A 50 -2.49 8.54 7.15
N ARG A 51 -2.59 8.27 5.84
CA ARG A 51 -2.30 6.97 5.24
C ARG A 51 -1.52 7.17 3.95
N LYS A 52 -0.37 6.51 3.85
CA LYS A 52 0.37 6.35 2.60
C LYS A 52 -0.34 5.35 1.68
N ILE A 53 -0.57 5.74 0.42
CA ILE A 53 -1.10 4.88 -0.64
C ILE A 53 -0.05 4.74 -1.75
N LEU A 54 0.15 3.52 -2.23
CA LEU A 54 0.97 3.21 -3.40
C LEU A 54 0.03 2.91 -4.57
N ASP A 55 0.22 3.57 -5.71
CA ASP A 55 -0.51 3.21 -6.92
C ASP A 55 0.06 1.94 -7.53
N ALA A 56 -0.61 0.81 -7.26
CA ALA A 56 -0.24 -0.51 -7.74
C ALA A 56 -1.06 -0.95 -8.96
N LYS A 57 -1.81 -0.06 -9.65
CA LYS A 57 -2.69 -0.46 -10.76
C LYS A 57 -1.97 -1.27 -11.86
N VAL A 58 -0.75 -0.87 -12.22
CA VAL A 58 0.04 -1.56 -13.25
C VAL A 58 0.45 -2.95 -12.77
N GLN A 59 0.96 -3.08 -11.55
CA GLN A 59 1.36 -4.35 -10.94
C GLN A 59 0.17 -5.30 -10.81
N ASN A 60 -0.96 -4.79 -10.32
CA ASN A 60 -2.19 -5.59 -10.13
C ASN A 60 -2.72 -6.18 -11.44
N LYS A 61 -2.57 -5.46 -12.57
CA LYS A 61 -2.94 -5.99 -13.89
C LYS A 61 -2.01 -7.11 -14.35
N GLN A 62 -0.71 -7.03 -14.05
CA GLN A 62 0.27 -8.07 -14.42
C GLN A 62 0.08 -9.37 -13.63
N ILE A 63 -0.41 -9.28 -12.40
CA ILE A 63 -0.65 -10.45 -11.54
C ILE A 63 -2.12 -10.88 -11.50
N ALA A 64 -2.98 -10.27 -12.31
CA ALA A 64 -4.42 -10.53 -12.30
C ALA A 64 -4.76 -12.00 -12.61
N ASP A 65 -3.92 -12.66 -13.40
CA ASP A 65 -4.09 -14.06 -13.80
C ASP A 65 -3.84 -15.04 -12.63
N PHE A 66 -3.15 -14.60 -11.57
CA PHE A 66 -3.00 -15.38 -10.35
C PHE A 66 -4.28 -15.26 -9.51
N HIS A 67 -5.30 -16.01 -9.91
CA HIS A 67 -6.59 -16.02 -9.23
C HIS A 67 -6.47 -16.62 -7.82
N PHE A 68 -6.48 -15.75 -6.81
CA PHE A 68 -6.70 -16.19 -5.44
C PHE A 68 -8.18 -16.55 -5.27
N LYS A 69 -8.49 -17.82 -5.00
CA LYS A 69 -9.86 -18.23 -4.65
C LYS A 69 -10.22 -17.68 -3.27
N MET A 70 -10.86 -16.52 -3.24
CA MET A 70 -11.58 -16.04 -2.07
C MET A 70 -13.02 -16.54 -2.18
N ASN A 71 -13.44 -17.42 -1.27
CA ASN A 71 -14.86 -17.80 -1.19
C ASN A 71 -15.67 -16.56 -0.81
N ASP A 72 -16.82 -16.38 -1.47
CA ASP A 72 -17.73 -15.29 -1.16
C ASP A 72 -18.18 -15.40 0.31
N SER A 73 -18.26 -14.27 1.02
CA SER A 73 -18.65 -14.28 2.44
C SER A 73 -20.03 -14.91 2.65
N ASN A 74 -20.96 -14.75 1.71
CA ASN A 74 -22.28 -15.39 1.78
C ASN A 74 -22.20 -16.92 1.64
N GLN A 75 -21.24 -17.43 0.87
CA GLN A 75 -20.99 -18.88 0.78
C GLN A 75 -20.42 -19.42 2.09
N VAL A 76 -19.48 -18.68 2.72
CA VAL A 76 -18.86 -19.09 3.99
C VAL A 76 -19.86 -19.01 5.15
N ILE A 77 -20.71 -17.97 5.20
CA ILE A 77 -21.73 -17.79 6.25
C ILE A 77 -22.74 -18.94 6.27
N GLN A 78 -23.05 -19.56 5.12
CA GLN A 78 -23.94 -20.73 5.07
C GLN A 78 -23.33 -21.98 5.68
N THR A 79 -22.00 -22.10 5.71
CA THR A 79 -21.28 -23.25 6.29
C THR A 79 -21.09 -23.11 7.80
N VAL A 80 -21.10 -21.87 8.33
CA VAL A 80 -21.00 -21.57 9.77
C VAL A 80 -22.40 -21.30 10.33
N ARG A 81 -23.27 -22.31 10.30
CA ARG A 81 -24.51 -22.31 11.10
C ARG A 81 -24.30 -23.26 12.28
N PHE A 82 -24.17 -22.69 13.48
CA PHE A 82 -24.26 -23.41 14.74
C PHE A 82 -25.72 -23.75 15.05
#